data_AF-A0A496W0S1-F1
#
_entry.id   AF-A0A496W0S1-F1
#
_cell.length_a   1.000
_cell.length_b   1.000
_cell.length_c   1.000
_cell.angle_alpha   90.00
_cell.angle_beta   90.00
_cell.angle_gamma   90.00
#
_symmetry.space_group_name_H-M   'P 1'
#
loop_
_entity.id
_entity.type
_entity.pdbx_description
1 polymer ?
#
loop_
_entity_poly.entity_id
_entity_poly.type
_entity_poly.pdbx_seq_one_letter_code
_entity_poly.pdbx_strand_id
1 'polypeptide(L)'
;MQRIIQHQATLIDYDSPQLVVAYDQFNVQYLCLFVECTETVDKFLCVPVTALRLKAFYQELVSLREIYENPESDEWFYADVVGEIENIHLIPIARESLSEDWLPEPEFYFKKKNAQDSVVESPPVHQFSKQQIQDLLDLLKYKPLLELLNQQHRIA
;
A
#
# COMPACT_ATOMS: atom_id res chain seq x y z
N MET A 1 23.10 3.41 -17.75
CA MET A 1 22.38 4.69 -17.93
C MET A 1 21.65 5.00 -16.63
N GLN A 2 21.77 6.22 -16.10
CA GLN A 2 20.96 6.62 -14.95
C GLN A 2 19.56 6.97 -15.46
N ARG A 3 18.52 6.35 -14.89
CA ARG A 3 17.11 6.68 -15.15
C ARG A 3 16.63 7.59 -14.02
N ILE A 4 16.14 8.77 -14.36
CA ILE A 4 15.59 9.74 -13.41
C ILE A 4 14.11 9.89 -13.72
N ILE A 5 13.27 9.78 -12.70
CA ILE A 5 11.83 9.90 -12.81
C ILE A 5 11.31 11.09 -12.01
N GLN A 6 10.26 11.72 -12.49
CA GLN A 6 9.56 12.82 -11.86
C GLN A 6 8.22 12.34 -11.33
N HIS A 7 7.88 12.76 -10.11
CA HIS A 7 6.57 12.50 -9.54
C HIS A 7 5.46 13.08 -10.43
N GLN A 8 4.40 12.30 -10.61
CA GLN A 8 3.21 12.71 -11.35
C GLN A 8 1.99 12.78 -10.44
N ALA A 9 1.79 11.74 -9.63
CA ALA A 9 0.62 11.62 -8.79
C ALA A 9 0.88 10.65 -7.64
N THR A 10 0.36 10.98 -6.46
CA THR A 10 0.27 10.03 -5.34
C THR A 10 -1.09 9.34 -5.40
N LEU A 11 -1.08 8.00 -5.41
CA LEU A 11 -2.29 7.17 -5.43
C LEU A 11 -2.77 6.84 -4.01
N ILE A 12 -1.82 6.57 -3.11
CA ILE A 12 -2.10 6.24 -1.72
C ILE A 12 -1.20 7.11 -0.84
N ASP A 13 -1.85 7.86 0.05
CA ASP A 13 -1.23 8.80 0.96
C ASP A 13 -1.86 8.61 2.35
N TYR A 14 -1.03 8.33 3.35
CA TYR A 14 -1.44 8.28 4.75
C TYR A 14 -0.66 9.35 5.53
N ASP A 15 0.47 8.99 6.14
CA ASP A 15 1.43 9.94 6.74
C ASP A 15 2.60 10.26 5.78
N SER A 16 2.84 9.40 4.80
CA SER A 16 3.84 9.58 3.75
C SER A 16 3.37 8.84 2.49
N PRO A 17 3.79 9.27 1.29
CA PRO A 17 3.35 8.66 0.04
C PRO A 17 3.71 7.18 -0.03
N GLN A 18 2.70 6.32 -0.09
CA GLN A 18 2.89 4.87 -0.11
C GLN A 18 2.94 4.30 -1.53
N LEU A 19 2.17 4.89 -2.44
CA LEU A 19 2.10 4.46 -3.82
C LEU A 19 2.06 5.69 -4.72
N VAL A 20 3.05 5.82 -5.59
CA VAL A 20 3.21 6.96 -6.48
C VAL A 20 3.35 6.52 -7.93
N VAL A 21 2.84 7.35 -8.82
CA VAL A 21 3.08 7.27 -10.26
C VAL A 21 4.06 8.36 -10.63
N ALA A 22 5.07 7.98 -11.39
CA ALA A 22 6.13 8.86 -11.86
C ALA A 22 6.42 8.59 -13.34
N TYR A 23 7.17 9.48 -13.98
CA TYR A 23 7.57 9.31 -15.39
C TYR A 23 9.00 9.76 -15.62
N ASP A 24 9.69 9.14 -16.57
CA ASP A 24 10.99 9.63 -17.04
C ASP A 24 10.85 10.66 -18.17
N GLN A 25 11.99 11.22 -18.60
CA GLN A 25 12.07 12.17 -19.71
C GLN A 25 11.56 11.63 -21.07
N PHE A 26 11.37 10.31 -21.20
CA PHE A 26 10.85 9.64 -22.38
C PHE A 26 9.37 9.27 -22.24
N ASN A 27 8.69 9.79 -21.22
CA ASN A 27 7.29 9.50 -20.87
C ASN A 27 7.02 8.02 -20.54
N VAL A 28 8.05 7.25 -20.16
CA VAL A 28 7.82 5.92 -19.57
C VAL A 28 7.25 6.13 -18.18
N GLN A 29 6.11 5.52 -17.88
CA GLN A 29 5.50 5.62 -16.56
C GLN A 29 6.03 4.52 -15.65
N TYR A 30 6.17 4.86 -14.38
CA TYR A 30 6.63 3.96 -13.33
C TYR A 30 5.63 3.98 -12.19
N LEU A 31 5.30 2.79 -11.69
CA LEU A 31 4.56 2.61 -10.45
C LEU A 31 5.58 2.31 -9.36
N CYS A 32 5.59 3.14 -8.31
CA CYS A 32 6.55 3.06 -7.23
C CYS A 32 5.83 2.84 -5.89
N LEU A 33 6.16 1.74 -5.24
CA LEU A 33 5.64 1.29 -3.95
C LEU A 33 6.68 1.55 -2.86
N PHE A 34 6.28 2.21 -1.79
CA PHE A 34 7.08 2.33 -0.58
C PHE A 34 7.28 0.94 0.05
N VAL A 35 8.53 0.58 0.36
CA VAL A 35 8.85 -0.76 0.93
C VAL A 35 9.54 -0.69 2.29
N GLU A 36 10.37 0.33 2.51
CA GLU A 36 11.15 0.47 3.74
C GLU A 36 11.53 1.93 3.92
N CYS A 37 11.64 2.39 5.17
CA CYS A 37 12.29 3.65 5.49
C CYS A 37 13.44 3.43 6.48
N THR A 38 14.48 4.24 6.32
CA THR A 38 15.51 4.46 7.34
C THR A 38 15.27 5.83 7.97
N GLU A 39 16.08 6.24 8.96
CA GLU A 39 15.91 7.54 9.64
C GLU A 39 15.90 8.76 8.70
N THR A 40 16.46 8.64 7.48
CA THR A 40 16.62 9.77 6.54
C THR A 40 16.28 9.45 5.09
N VAL A 41 15.97 8.20 4.77
CA VAL A 41 15.79 7.75 3.38
C VAL A 41 14.58 6.84 3.29
N ASP A 42 13.65 7.19 2.40
CA ASP A 42 12.53 6.36 2.01
C ASP A 42 12.88 5.53 0.77
N LYS A 43 12.70 4.22 0.86
CA LYS A 43 13.00 3.28 -0.22
C LYS A 43 11.71 2.88 -0.92
N PHE A 44 11.73 3.02 -2.24
CA PHE A 44 10.62 2.67 -3.13
C PHE A 44 11.04 1.59 -4.12
N LEU A 45 10.22 0.55 -4.25
CA LEU A 45 10.28 -0.41 -5.34
C LEU A 45 9.49 0.12 -6.53
N CYS A 46 10.13 0.29 -7.68
CA CYS A 46 9.54 0.84 -8.88
C CYS A 46 9.58 -0.16 -10.04
N VAL A 47 8.49 -0.23 -10.81
CA VAL A 47 8.41 -1.00 -12.05
C VAL A 47 7.83 -0.14 -13.18
N PRO A 48 8.32 -0.29 -14.42
CA PRO A 48 7.72 0.37 -15.56
C PRO A 48 6.31 -0.20 -15.80
N VAL A 49 5.36 0.68 -16.10
CA VAL A 49 3.97 0.34 -16.34
C VAL A 49 3.42 1.12 -17.52
N THR A 50 2.66 0.47 -18.39
CA THR A 50 1.96 1.11 -19.50
C THR A 50 0.69 1.79 -19.02
N ALA A 51 0.25 2.81 -19.76
CA ALA A 51 -1.03 3.45 -19.49
C ALA A 51 -2.21 2.47 -19.51
N LEU A 52 -2.14 1.40 -20.32
CA LEU A 52 -3.16 0.37 -20.39
C LEU A 52 -3.21 -0.45 -19.10
N ARG A 53 -2.05 -0.93 -18.61
CA ARG A 53 -1.98 -1.72 -17.39
C ARG A 53 -2.29 -0.89 -16.15
N LEU A 54 -1.85 0.37 -16.12
CA LEU A 54 -2.21 1.31 -15.07
C LEU A 54 -3.71 1.61 -15.06
N LYS A 55 -4.37 1.69 -16.22
CA LYS A 55 -5.83 1.81 -16.30
C LYS A 55 -6.54 0.55 -15.78
N ALA A 56 -6.04 -0.64 -16.14
CA ALA A 56 -6.58 -1.89 -15.60
C ALA A 56 -6.44 -1.94 -14.07
N PHE A 57 -5.31 -1.46 -13.54
CA PHE A 57 -5.08 -1.34 -12.11
C PHE A 57 -6.12 -0.44 -11.45
N TYR A 58 -6.34 0.76 -11.99
CA TYR A 58 -7.36 1.71 -11.51
C TYR A 58 -8.80 1.20 -11.56
N GLN A 59 -9.06 0.14 -12.34
CA GLN A 59 -10.36 -0.51 -12.52
C GLN A 59 -10.47 -1.82 -11.74
N GLU A 60 -9.51 -2.12 -10.86
CA GLU A 60 -9.47 -3.34 -10.04
C GLU A 60 -9.40 -4.63 -10.89
N LEU A 61 -8.95 -4.52 -12.15
CA LEU A 61 -8.81 -5.67 -13.06
C LEU A 61 -7.49 -6.42 -12.87
N VAL A 62 -6.49 -5.74 -12.29
CA VAL A 62 -5.19 -6.31 -11.94
C VAL A 62 -4.83 -5.88 -10.53
N SER A 63 -4.30 -6.81 -9.72
CA SER A 63 -3.83 -6.50 -8.37
C SER A 63 -2.49 -5.80 -8.41
N LEU A 64 -2.15 -5.06 -7.34
CA LEU A 64 -0.85 -4.42 -7.25
C LEU A 64 0.29 -5.44 -7.32
N ARG A 65 0.13 -6.59 -6.65
CA ARG A 65 1.12 -7.67 -6.64
C ARG A 65 1.40 -8.22 -8.02
N GLU A 66 0.39 -8.44 -8.85
CA GLU A 66 0.59 -8.94 -10.22
C GLU A 66 1.45 -8.00 -11.06
N ILE A 67 1.37 -6.68 -10.84
CA ILE A 67 2.22 -5.69 -11.53
C ILE A 67 3.69 -5.85 -11.16
N TYR A 68 4.00 -6.16 -9.90
CA TYR A 68 5.37 -6.35 -9.41
C TYR A 68 5.90 -7.77 -9.65
N GLU A 69 5.06 -8.80 -9.60
CA GLU A 69 5.49 -10.18 -9.87
C GLU A 69 5.69 -10.44 -11.37
N ASN A 70 4.90 -9.78 -12.22
CA ASN A 70 4.94 -9.94 -13.67
C ASN A 70 4.95 -8.57 -14.38
N PRO A 71 6.04 -7.78 -14.26
CA PRO A 71 6.15 -6.47 -14.88
C PRO A 71 6.18 -6.58 -16.42
N GLU A 72 5.79 -5.50 -17.11
CA GLU A 72 5.70 -5.51 -18.58
C GLU A 72 7.07 -5.53 -19.30
N SER A 73 8.15 -5.27 -18.58
CA SER A 73 9.50 -5.16 -19.16
C SER A 73 10.55 -6.03 -18.45
N ASP A 74 10.15 -6.92 -17.53
CA ASP A 74 11.09 -7.73 -16.72
C ASP A 74 12.19 -6.89 -16.01
N GLU A 75 11.87 -5.63 -15.69
CA GLU A 75 12.77 -4.70 -15.03
C GLU A 75 12.18 -4.22 -13.70
N TRP A 76 13.01 -4.26 -12.67
CA TRP A 76 12.71 -3.71 -11.34
C TRP A 76 13.76 -2.68 -10.97
N PHE A 77 13.34 -1.68 -10.19
CA PHE A 77 14.22 -0.61 -9.74
C PHE A 77 13.98 -0.30 -8.27
N TYR A 78 15.05 0.02 -7.54
CA TYR A 78 14.93 0.77 -6.29
C TYR A 78 15.11 2.25 -6.53
N ALA A 79 14.43 3.03 -5.70
CA ALA A 79 14.57 4.46 -5.57
C ALA A 79 14.78 4.78 -4.10
N ASP A 80 15.87 5.49 -3.81
CA ASP A 80 16.13 6.06 -2.49
C ASP A 80 15.77 7.55 -2.55
N VAL A 81 14.77 7.95 -1.77
CA VAL A 81 14.24 9.32 -1.72
C VAL A 81 14.60 9.95 -0.39
N VAL A 82 15.16 11.16 -0.44
CA VAL A 82 15.56 11.93 0.75
C VAL A 82 14.77 13.24 0.77
N GLY A 83 13.77 13.33 1.65
CA GLY A 83 12.90 14.50 1.76
C GLY A 83 11.79 14.50 0.70
N GLU A 84 11.83 15.44 -0.24
CA GLU A 84 10.76 15.62 -1.23
C GLU A 84 10.88 14.61 -2.38
N ILE A 85 9.74 14.13 -2.89
CA ILE A 85 9.66 13.16 -3.99
C ILE A 85 9.87 13.88 -5.33
N GLU A 86 11.10 14.33 -5.57
CA GLU A 86 11.50 15.01 -6.80
C GLU A 86 12.80 14.42 -7.34
N ASN A 87 12.94 14.34 -8.67
CA ASN A 87 14.17 13.84 -9.33
C ASN A 87 14.66 12.48 -8.80
N ILE A 88 13.76 11.51 -8.73
CA ILE A 88 14.04 10.21 -8.13
C ILE A 88 14.99 9.42 -9.03
N HIS A 89 16.10 8.93 -8.47
CA HIS A 89 17.07 8.12 -9.18
C HIS A 89 16.71 6.63 -9.10
N LEU A 90 16.48 6.00 -10.26
CA LEU A 90 16.22 4.57 -10.34
C LEU A 90 17.52 3.76 -10.42
N ILE A 91 17.65 2.78 -9.53
CA ILE A 91 18.75 1.84 -9.42
C ILE A 91 18.22 0.46 -9.84
N PRO A 92 18.68 -0.13 -10.96
CA PRO A 92 18.18 -1.42 -11.41
C PRO A 92 18.52 -2.52 -10.42
N ILE A 93 17.58 -3.45 -10.24
CA ILE A 93 17.76 -4.64 -9.42
C ILE A 93 17.34 -5.89 -10.18
N ALA A 94 18.00 -7.00 -9.85
CA ALA A 94 17.67 -8.30 -10.37
C ALA A 94 16.48 -8.89 -9.61
N ARG A 95 15.68 -9.73 -10.26
CA ARG A 95 14.51 -10.38 -9.65
C ARG A 95 14.89 -11.21 -8.42
N GLU A 96 16.08 -11.80 -8.43
CA GLU A 96 16.63 -12.63 -7.37
C GLU A 96 16.96 -11.83 -6.11
N SER A 97 17.12 -10.50 -6.24
CA SER A 97 17.37 -9.58 -5.13
C SER A 97 16.09 -9.03 -4.50
N LEU A 98 14.91 -9.34 -5.05
CA LEU A 98 13.63 -8.96 -4.46
C LEU A 98 13.28 -9.91 -3.31
N SER A 99 13.20 -9.37 -2.10
CA SER A 99 12.61 -10.09 -0.96
C SER A 99 11.10 -10.20 -1.14
N GLU A 100 10.52 -11.30 -0.62
CA GLU A 100 9.07 -11.49 -0.63
C GLU A 100 8.35 -10.47 0.25
N ASP A 101 8.99 -10.02 1.34
CA ASP A 101 8.49 -8.95 2.24
C ASP A 101 8.32 -7.59 1.57
N TRP A 102 8.96 -7.38 0.41
CA TRP A 102 8.84 -6.13 -0.35
C TRP A 102 7.69 -6.17 -1.36
N LEU A 103 7.11 -7.35 -1.60
CA LEU A 103 5.97 -7.47 -2.48
C LEU A 103 4.70 -7.07 -1.73
N PRO A 104 3.78 -6.37 -2.40
CA PRO A 104 2.51 -6.00 -1.80
C PRO A 104 1.63 -7.22 -1.54
N GLU A 105 0.63 -7.02 -0.69
CA GLU A 105 -0.36 -8.04 -0.38
C GLU A 105 -1.05 -8.56 -1.67
N PRO A 106 -1.20 -9.89 -1.82
CA PRO A 106 -1.68 -10.50 -3.06
C PRO A 106 -3.09 -10.05 -3.47
N GLU A 107 -3.93 -9.70 -2.49
CA GLU A 107 -5.31 -9.29 -2.70
C GLU A 107 -5.51 -7.76 -2.65
N PHE A 108 -4.44 -6.97 -2.84
CA PHE A 108 -4.55 -5.51 -2.89
C PHE A 108 -4.96 -5.02 -4.29
N TYR A 109 -6.18 -4.48 -4.38
CA TYR A 109 -6.72 -3.81 -5.57
C TYR A 109 -6.94 -2.33 -5.30
N PHE A 110 -6.74 -1.49 -6.32
CA PHE A 110 -6.88 -0.05 -6.20
C PHE A 110 -7.93 0.50 -7.16
N LYS A 111 -8.97 1.12 -6.61
CA LYS A 111 -9.98 1.83 -7.40
C LYS A 111 -9.69 3.31 -7.42
N LYS A 112 -9.36 3.86 -8.59
CA LYS A 112 -9.25 5.32 -8.73
C LYS A 112 -10.66 5.91 -8.73
N LYS A 113 -11.04 6.62 -7.66
CA LYS A 113 -12.32 7.35 -7.63
C LYS A 113 -12.35 8.37 -8.79
N ASN A 114 -13.30 8.21 -9.70
CA ASN A 114 -13.57 9.24 -10.69
C ASN A 114 -14.15 10.47 -9.96
N ALA A 115 -13.88 11.68 -10.46
CA ALA A 115 -14.39 12.92 -9.87
C ALA A 115 -15.94 13.03 -9.81
N GLN A 116 -16.67 12.05 -10.35
CA GLN A 116 -18.13 11.94 -10.29
C GLN A 116 -18.62 10.86 -9.32
N ASP A 117 -17.72 10.08 -8.71
CA ASP A 117 -18.01 9.01 -7.76
C ASP A 117 -17.65 9.45 -6.33
N SER A 118 -18.23 10.59 -5.92
CA SER A 118 -18.26 10.97 -4.51
C SER A 118 -19.40 10.22 -3.80
N VAL A 119 -19.28 8.91 -3.70
CA VAL A 119 -19.95 8.15 -2.66
C VAL A 119 -18.86 7.45 -1.85
N VAL A 120 -18.88 7.73 -0.56
CA VAL A 120 -17.91 7.28 0.43
C VAL A 120 -17.94 5.76 0.52
N GLU A 121 -17.11 5.06 -0.26
CA GLU A 121 -16.67 3.72 0.11
C GLU A 121 -15.61 3.89 1.21
N SER A 122 -16.10 3.90 2.45
CA SER A 122 -15.33 3.54 3.63
C SER A 122 -14.67 2.16 3.43
N PRO A 123 -13.53 1.86 4.08
CA PRO A 123 -12.94 0.51 4.07
C PRO A 123 -14.01 -0.53 4.45
N PRO A 124 -13.87 -1.81 4.06
CA PRO A 124 -14.81 -2.85 4.46
C PRO A 124 -14.79 -2.95 5.99
N VAL A 125 -15.69 -2.18 6.63
CA VAL A 125 -16.11 -2.39 7.99
C VAL A 125 -16.64 -3.81 7.96
N HIS A 126 -15.92 -4.75 8.58
CA HIS A 126 -16.49 -6.02 8.97
C HIS A 126 -17.80 -5.69 9.69
N GLN A 127 -18.92 -5.85 8.99
CA GLN A 127 -20.23 -5.66 9.58
C GLN A 127 -20.39 -6.84 10.53
N PHE A 128 -19.99 -6.62 11.79
CA PHE A 128 -20.35 -7.51 12.86
C PHE A 128 -21.88 -7.69 12.78
N SER A 129 -22.32 -8.95 12.63
CA SER A 129 -23.73 -9.27 12.67
C SER A 129 -24.35 -8.70 13.95
N LYS A 130 -25.65 -8.41 13.95
CA LYS A 130 -26.35 -7.91 15.15
C LYS A 130 -26.06 -8.78 16.39
N GLN A 131 -25.86 -10.07 16.18
CA GLN A 131 -25.49 -11.01 17.24
C GLN A 131 -24.08 -10.76 17.79
N GLN A 132 -23.10 -10.51 16.93
CA GLN A 132 -21.72 -10.20 17.35
C GLN A 132 -21.61 -8.85 18.06
N ILE A 133 -22.34 -7.83 17.60
CA ILE A 133 -22.40 -6.53 18.28
C ILE A 133 -23.03 -6.71 19.67
N GLN A 134 -24.11 -7.50 19.76
CA GLN A 134 -24.77 -7.76 21.03
C GLN A 134 -23.87 -8.52 22.02
N ASP A 135 -23.09 -9.49 21.52
CA ASP A 135 -22.13 -10.27 22.32
C ASP A 135 -21.01 -9.39 22.89
N LEU A 136 -20.45 -8.49 22.07
CA LEU A 136 -19.44 -7.51 22.52
C LEU A 136 -20.00 -6.52 23.55
N LEU A 137 -21.24 -6.06 23.36
CA LEU A 137 -21.89 -5.16 24.32
C LEU A 137 -22.16 -5.86 25.65
N ASP A 138 -22.50 -7.15 25.64
CA ASP A 138 -22.65 -7.94 26.86
C ASP A 138 -21.30 -8.13 27.58
N LEU A 139 -20.25 -8.48 26.85
CA LEU A 139 -18.88 -8.57 27.38
C LEU A 139 -18.43 -7.27 28.07
N LEU A 140 -18.75 -6.12 27.50
CA LEU A 140 -18.45 -4.82 28.09
C LEU A 140 -19.29 -4.52 29.34
N LYS A 141 -20.55 -4.97 29.40
CA LYS A 141 -21.40 -4.85 30.60
C LYS A 141 -20.89 -5.70 31.77
N TYR A 142 -20.30 -6.85 31.49
CA TYR A 142 -19.76 -7.75 32.52
C TYR A 142 -18.30 -7.47 32.88
N LYS A 143 -17.60 -6.60 32.14
CA LYS A 143 -16.20 -6.21 32.40
C LYS A 143 -15.93 -5.77 33.86
N PRO A 144 -16.79 -4.97 34.52
CA PRO A 144 -16.59 -4.60 35.92
C PRO A 144 -16.68 -5.80 36.89
N LEU A 145 -17.49 -6.81 36.57
CA LEU A 145 -17.65 -8.02 37.39
C LEU A 145 -16.50 -9.01 37.17
N LEU A 146 -15.99 -9.11 35.95
CA LEU A 146 -14.80 -9.93 35.63
C LEU A 146 -13.54 -9.37 36.31
N GLU A 147 -13.40 -8.05 36.38
CA GLU A 147 -12.32 -7.41 37.13
C GLU A 147 -12.42 -7.68 38.65
N LEU A 148 -13.63 -7.65 39.21
CA LEU A 148 -13.86 -7.98 40.63
C LEU A 148 -13.58 -9.46 40.95
N LEU A 149 -13.95 -10.39 40.06
CA LEU A 149 -13.75 -11.83 40.26
C LEU A 149 -12.28 -12.24 40.12
N ASN A 150 -11.54 -11.59 39.20
CA ASN A 150 -10.10 -11.79 39.03
C ASN A 150 -9.26 -11.16 40.16
N GLN A 151 -9.77 -10.14 40.85
CA GLN A 151 -9.12 -9.61 42.06
C GLN A 151 -9.26 -10.55 43.26
N GLN A 152 -10.36 -11.30 43.37
CA GLN A 152 -10.55 -12.27 44.47
C GLN A 152 -9.67 -13.52 44.34
N HIS A 153 -9.28 -13.92 43.12
CA HIS A 153 -8.37 -15.05 42.90
C HIS A 153 -6.88 -14.72 43.05
N ARG A 154 -6.52 -13.47 43.36
CA ARG A 154 -5.13 -13.04 43.62
C ARG A 154 -4.77 -12.93 45.10
N ILE A 155 -5.67 -13.36 46.00
CA ILE A 155 -5.42 -13.40 47.44
C ILE A 155 -5.64 -14.84 47.93
N ALA A 156 -4.71 -15.72 47.56
CA ALA A 156 -4.47 -17.00 48.21
C ALA A 156 -2.97 -17.32 48.12
#